data_AF-W2TBF9-F1
#
_entry.id   AF-W2TBF9-F1
#
_cell.length_a   1.000
_cell.length_b   1.000
_cell.length_c   1.000
_cell.angle_alpha   90.00
_cell.angle_beta   90.00
_cell.angle_gamma   90.00
#
_symmetry.space_group_name_H-M   'P 1'
#
loop_
_entity.id
_entity.type
_entity.pdbx_description
1 polymer ?
#
loop_
_entity_poly.entity_id
_entity_poly.type
_entity_poly.pdbx_seq_one_letter_code
_entity_poly.pdbx_strand_id
1 'polypeptide(L)'
;MDLIRPEIVVRERCACREDCGAEYELRAQLLKDDEQFDENVILPRFLVATRSWNQWEGGKSWDAVEHIFKDYPSGMRKLGVMSRGKDTQFWAGHYGSKFGATEVLIRFPEVPRLVSIEEFPDVEKRYTDEYLGRLPLRSLRVPVGMRGRFPARRF
;
A
#
# COMPACT_ATOMS: atom_id res chain seq x y z
N MET A 1 -11.95 17.93 -2.34
CA MET A 1 -10.61 17.30 -2.42
C MET A 1 -9.60 18.16 -3.16
N ASP A 2 -9.92 18.70 -4.34
CA ASP A 2 -8.90 19.37 -5.17
C ASP A 2 -8.50 20.78 -4.72
N LEU A 3 -9.47 21.55 -4.22
CA LEU A 3 -9.27 22.94 -3.81
C LEU A 3 -8.77 23.08 -2.37
N ILE A 4 -9.46 22.39 -1.44
CA ILE A 4 -9.21 22.48 0.01
C ILE A 4 -8.10 21.54 0.48
N ARG A 5 -7.94 20.37 -0.18
CA ARG A 5 -6.98 19.31 0.15
C ARG A 5 -6.87 19.02 1.65
N PRO A 6 -7.96 18.55 2.28
CA PRO A 6 -7.94 18.19 3.70
C PRO A 6 -6.87 17.14 3.97
N GLU A 7 -6.33 17.13 5.18
CA GLU A 7 -5.36 16.09 5.55
C GLU A 7 -6.06 14.74 5.62
N ILE A 8 -5.48 13.71 5.00
CA ILE A 8 -5.99 12.35 5.08
C ILE A 8 -5.02 11.55 5.94
N VAL A 9 -5.47 11.17 7.13
CA VAL A 9 -4.72 10.35 8.07
C VAL A 9 -5.10 8.90 7.86
N VAL A 10 -4.12 8.04 7.59
CA VAL A 10 -4.27 6.59 7.58
C VAL A 10 -3.48 6.03 8.75
N ARG A 11 -4.15 5.27 9.61
CA ARG A 11 -3.57 4.70 10.81
C ARG A 11 -3.94 3.24 10.95
N GLU A 12 -3.02 2.44 11.45
CA GLU A 12 -3.28 1.05 11.81
C GLU A 12 -2.48 0.67 13.06
N ARG A 13 -3.02 -0.27 13.83
CA ARG A 13 -2.29 -0.91 14.92
C ARG A 13 -1.65 -2.19 14.43
N CYS A 14 -0.39 -2.42 14.77
CA CYS A 14 0.34 -3.62 14.41
C CYS A 14 1.09 -4.22 15.61
N ALA A 15 1.28 -5.53 15.61
CA ALA A 15 2.02 -6.29 16.62
C ALA A 15 2.51 -7.62 16.02
N CYS A 16 3.17 -8.44 16.82
CA CYS A 16 3.46 -9.85 16.50
C CYS A 16 3.33 -10.70 17.76
N ARG A 17 3.66 -12.00 17.68
CA ARG A 17 3.80 -12.83 18.88
C ARG A 17 5.16 -12.58 19.54
N GLU A 18 5.28 -12.86 20.82
CA GLU A 18 6.56 -12.73 21.53
C GLU A 18 7.56 -13.83 21.11
N ASP A 19 7.07 -15.04 20.85
CA ASP A 19 7.90 -16.22 20.54
C ASP A 19 8.35 -16.32 19.07
N CYS A 20 7.92 -15.40 18.20
CA CYS A 20 8.23 -15.42 16.78
C CYS A 20 8.47 -14.01 16.24
N GLY A 21 9.57 -13.82 15.53
CA GLY A 21 9.80 -12.59 14.78
C GLY A 21 8.83 -12.48 13.59
N ALA A 22 8.54 -11.24 13.19
CA ALA A 22 7.61 -10.96 12.11
C ALA A 22 7.95 -9.67 11.37
N GLU A 23 7.48 -9.59 10.13
CA GLU A 23 7.48 -8.38 9.32
C GLU A 23 6.03 -7.94 9.06
N TYR A 24 5.82 -6.63 9.06
CA TYR A 24 4.56 -5.97 8.78
C TYR A 24 4.81 -4.86 7.75
N GLU A 25 3.85 -4.68 6.86
CA GLU A 25 3.87 -3.62 5.87
C GLU A 25 2.47 -3.06 5.64
N LEU A 26 2.37 -1.74 5.70
CA LEU A 26 1.20 -0.94 5.34
C LEU A 26 1.50 -0.18 4.06
N ARG A 27 0.64 -0.33 3.05
CA ARG A 27 0.62 0.51 1.85
C ARG A 27 -0.66 1.33 1.83
N ALA A 28 -0.52 2.61 1.53
CA ALA A 28 -1.66 3.48 1.27
C ALA A 28 -1.41 4.28 -0.02
N GLN A 29 -2.37 4.23 -0.93
CA GLN A 29 -2.29 4.86 -2.24
C GLN A 29 -3.46 5.81 -2.43
N LEU A 30 -3.16 7.10 -2.50
CA LEU A 30 -4.15 8.10 -2.87
C LEU A 30 -4.26 8.14 -4.38
N LEU A 31 -5.39 7.74 -4.97
CA LEU A 31 -5.57 7.42 -6.39
C LEU A 31 -6.53 8.38 -7.09
N LYS A 32 -6.27 8.65 -8.38
CA LYS A 32 -7.24 9.30 -9.28
C LYS A 32 -8.37 8.35 -9.66
N ASP A 33 -9.40 8.88 -10.31
CA ASP A 33 -10.59 8.12 -10.68
C ASP A 33 -10.31 6.94 -11.64
N ASP A 34 -9.37 7.15 -12.57
CA ASP A 34 -8.94 6.17 -13.58
C ASP A 34 -7.88 5.18 -13.06
N GLU A 35 -7.34 5.40 -11.87
CA GLU A 35 -6.26 4.58 -11.32
C GLU A 35 -6.78 3.44 -10.45
N GLN A 36 -6.09 2.31 -10.47
CA GLN A 36 -6.35 1.20 -9.55
C GLN A 36 -5.18 1.06 -8.57
N PHE A 37 -5.48 0.48 -7.41
CA PHE A 37 -4.44 0.13 -6.46
C PHE A 37 -3.51 -0.92 -7.09
N ASP A 38 -2.22 -0.63 -7.11
CA ASP A 38 -1.20 -1.55 -7.61
C ASP A 38 0.00 -1.48 -6.67
N GLU A 39 0.26 -2.57 -5.96
CA GLU A 39 1.37 -2.65 -5.03
C GLU A 39 2.72 -2.36 -5.70
N ASN A 40 2.89 -2.60 -7.00
CA ASN A 40 4.18 -2.48 -7.67
C ASN A 40 4.52 -1.04 -8.10
N VAL A 41 3.58 -0.11 -7.95
CA VAL A 41 3.78 1.29 -8.31
C VAL A 41 4.33 2.07 -7.12
N ILE A 42 5.36 2.85 -7.38
CA ILE A 42 5.92 3.83 -6.46
C ILE A 42 5.61 5.23 -6.98
N LEU A 43 4.95 6.01 -6.14
CA LEU A 43 4.74 7.44 -6.34
C LEU A 43 5.02 8.19 -5.05
N PRO A 44 5.41 9.48 -5.11
CA PRO A 44 5.57 10.30 -3.90
C PRO A 44 4.32 10.38 -3.03
N ARG A 45 3.12 10.30 -3.66
CA ARG A 45 1.82 10.27 -2.96
C ARG A 45 1.43 8.89 -2.41
N PHE A 46 2.28 7.88 -2.56
CA PHE A 46 2.05 6.55 -2.03
C PHE A 46 2.90 6.31 -0.81
N LEU A 47 2.28 5.76 0.22
CA LEU A 47 2.93 5.33 1.43
C LEU A 47 3.33 3.86 1.32
N VAL A 48 4.54 3.57 1.76
CA VAL A 48 4.94 2.24 2.21
C VAL A 48 5.55 2.40 3.60
N ALA A 49 4.94 1.81 4.63
CA ALA A 49 5.44 1.81 5.98
C ALA A 49 5.67 0.37 6.43
N THR A 50 6.87 0.07 6.92
CA THR A 50 7.25 -1.26 7.37
C THR A 50 7.58 -1.27 8.86
N ARG A 51 7.29 -2.40 9.52
CA ARG A 51 7.75 -2.72 10.86
C ARG A 51 8.29 -4.14 10.89
N SER A 52 9.32 -4.35 11.69
CA SER A 52 9.89 -5.66 11.92
C SER A 52 10.17 -5.84 13.41
N TRP A 53 10.00 -7.07 13.87
CA TRP A 53 10.35 -7.49 15.23
C TRP A 53 11.20 -8.74 15.13
N ASN A 54 12.33 -8.76 15.85
CA ASN A 54 13.04 -10.02 16.02
C ASN A 54 12.30 -10.90 17.03
N GLN A 55 12.73 -12.16 17.12
CA GLN A 55 12.21 -13.07 18.11
C GLN A 55 12.42 -12.50 19.53
N TRP A 56 11.40 -12.61 20.39
CA TRP A 56 11.41 -12.12 21.78
C TRP A 56 11.42 -10.58 21.95
N GLU A 57 11.43 -9.82 20.85
CA GLU A 57 11.36 -8.36 20.87
C GLU A 57 9.93 -7.83 20.81
N GLY A 58 9.04 -8.51 20.09
CA GLY A 58 7.65 -8.10 19.90
C GLY A 58 6.65 -8.73 20.88
N GLY A 59 5.35 -8.56 20.59
CA GLY A 59 4.24 -9.17 21.33
C GLY A 59 3.92 -8.61 22.71
N LYS A 60 4.69 -7.62 23.19
CA LYS A 60 4.47 -6.95 24.49
C LYS A 60 3.45 -5.80 24.41
N SER A 61 3.27 -5.20 23.23
CA SER A 61 2.36 -4.09 23.00
C SER A 61 1.95 -4.01 21.52
N TRP A 62 0.90 -3.22 21.26
CA TRP A 62 0.50 -2.84 19.91
C TRP A 62 1.12 -1.50 19.53
N ASP A 63 1.88 -1.49 18.44
CA ASP A 63 2.44 -0.28 17.85
C ASP A 63 1.40 0.42 16.97
N ALA A 64 1.52 1.73 16.79
CA ALA A 64 0.76 2.47 15.80
C ALA A 64 1.65 2.81 14.60
N VAL A 65 1.13 2.53 13.41
CA VAL A 65 1.64 3.10 12.17
C VAL A 65 0.65 4.15 11.71
N GLU A 66 1.14 5.36 11.46
CA GLU A 66 0.33 6.48 11.00
C GLU A 66 1.04 7.16 9.84
N HIS A 67 0.25 7.59 8.87
CA HIS A 67 0.69 8.44 7.79
C HIS A 67 -0.36 9.51 7.50
N ILE A 68 0.11 10.69 7.14
CA ILE A 68 -0.73 11.84 6.86
C ILE A 68 -0.44 12.31 5.45
N PHE A 69 -1.40 12.14 4.55
CA PHE A 69 -1.37 12.76 3.25
C PHE A 69 -1.73 14.23 3.39
N LYS A 70 -0.82 15.11 2.98
CA LYS A 70 -1.01 16.55 2.86
C LYS A 70 -0.55 16.99 1.49
N ASP A 71 -1.05 18.12 1.02
CA ASP A 71 -0.50 18.78 -0.16
C ASP A 71 -0.42 17.87 -1.40
N TYR A 72 -1.37 16.95 -1.53
CA TYR A 72 -1.40 15.97 -2.61
C TYR A 72 -1.92 16.58 -3.92
N PRO A 73 -1.59 16.00 -5.08
CA PRO A 73 -2.03 16.52 -6.37
C PRO A 73 -3.56 16.56 -6.51
N SER A 74 -4.06 17.40 -7.40
CA SER A 74 -5.49 17.43 -7.71
C SER A 74 -5.97 16.14 -8.41
N GLY A 75 -7.28 15.89 -8.34
CA GLY A 75 -7.93 14.76 -9.00
C GLY A 75 -7.97 13.48 -8.17
N MET A 76 -7.53 13.52 -6.91
CA MET A 76 -7.59 12.36 -6.01
C MET A 76 -9.04 12.06 -5.62
N ARG A 77 -9.46 10.81 -5.83
CA ARG A 77 -10.85 10.35 -5.62
C ARG A 77 -10.94 9.06 -4.82
N LYS A 78 -9.89 8.25 -4.79
CA LYS A 78 -9.88 6.95 -4.13
C LYS A 78 -8.70 6.85 -3.18
N LEU A 79 -8.85 6.08 -2.12
CA LEU A 79 -7.76 5.69 -1.22
C LEU A 79 -7.73 4.16 -1.19
N GLY A 80 -6.66 3.57 -1.68
CA GLY A 80 -6.41 2.14 -1.52
C GLY A 80 -5.50 1.90 -0.33
N VAL A 81 -5.91 1.00 0.58
CA VAL A 81 -5.11 0.62 1.75
C VAL A 81 -4.91 -0.88 1.70
N MET A 82 -3.67 -1.32 1.90
CA MET A 82 -3.30 -2.74 1.96
C MET A 82 -2.35 -2.95 3.12
N SER A 83 -2.63 -3.96 3.93
CA SER A 83 -1.78 -4.38 5.04
C SER A 83 -1.39 -5.83 4.82
N ARG A 84 -0.11 -6.14 5.02
CA ARG A 84 0.41 -7.50 4.91
C ARG A 84 1.37 -7.80 6.03
N GLY A 85 1.49 -9.09 6.32
CA GLY A 85 2.34 -9.61 7.37
C GLY A 85 2.87 -10.99 7.05
N LYS A 86 4.09 -11.27 7.48
CA LYS A 86 4.68 -12.61 7.43
C LYS A 86 5.51 -12.86 8.68
N ASP A 87 5.74 -14.12 9.01
CA ASP A 87 6.70 -14.50 10.03
C ASP A 87 8.13 -14.52 9.47
N THR A 88 9.12 -14.49 10.35
CA THR A 88 10.53 -14.62 9.96
C THR A 88 11.09 -16.02 10.19
N GLN A 89 10.33 -16.90 10.86
CA GLN A 89 10.75 -18.25 11.25
C GLN A 89 10.20 -19.36 10.33
N PHE A 90 9.31 -19.02 9.38
CA PHE A 90 8.66 -19.96 8.46
C PHE A 90 7.94 -21.12 9.16
N TRP A 91 7.33 -20.83 10.31
CA TRP A 91 6.61 -21.81 11.10
C TRP A 91 5.21 -22.05 10.53
N ALA A 92 4.84 -23.33 10.44
CA ALA A 92 3.49 -23.69 10.02
C ALA A 92 2.46 -23.11 11.01
N GLY A 93 1.59 -22.24 10.53
CA GLY A 93 0.54 -21.61 11.32
C GLY A 93 0.45 -20.11 11.09
N HIS A 94 -0.16 -19.40 12.05
CA HIS A 94 -0.42 -17.96 11.97
C HIS A 94 0.58 -17.17 12.83
N TYR A 95 1.87 -17.29 12.54
CA TYR A 95 2.94 -16.64 13.31
C TYR A 95 3.35 -15.26 12.82
N GLY A 96 2.91 -14.87 11.61
CA GLY A 96 3.18 -13.54 11.07
C GLY A 96 2.54 -12.42 11.88
N SER A 97 2.88 -11.19 11.50
CA SER A 97 2.41 -9.99 12.18
C SER A 97 0.88 -9.92 12.26
N LYS A 98 0.40 -9.25 13.31
CA LYS A 98 -1.01 -8.98 13.59
C LYS A 98 -1.24 -7.51 13.36
N PHE A 99 -2.37 -7.17 12.76
CA PHE A 99 -2.74 -5.79 12.54
C PHE A 99 -4.26 -5.65 12.56
N GLY A 100 -4.72 -4.45 12.87
CA GLY A 100 -6.13 -4.12 12.96
C GLY A 100 -6.35 -2.71 13.46
N ALA A 101 -7.61 -2.38 13.76
CA ALA A 101 -8.01 -1.01 14.06
C ALA A 101 -7.51 -0.01 12.99
N THR A 102 -7.68 -0.40 11.72
CA THR A 102 -7.37 0.45 10.57
C THR A 102 -8.36 1.61 10.53
N GLU A 103 -7.84 2.83 10.60
CA GLU A 103 -8.62 4.06 10.65
C GLU A 103 -8.19 4.97 9.50
N VAL A 104 -9.19 5.57 8.84
CA VAL A 104 -8.98 6.65 7.87
C VAL A 104 -9.74 7.86 8.36
N LEU A 105 -9.01 8.95 8.65
CA LEU A 105 -9.58 10.21 9.10
C LEU A 105 -9.32 11.30 8.07
N ILE A 106 -10.34 12.09 7.76
CA ILE A 106 -10.21 13.27 6.90
C ILE A 106 -10.34 14.49 7.82
N ARG A 107 -9.26 15.27 7.93
CA ARG A 107 -9.22 16.49 8.75
C ARG A 107 -9.31 17.71 7.85
N PHE A 108 -10.41 18.44 7.97
CA PHE A 108 -10.59 19.71 7.27
C PHE A 108 -9.82 20.82 8.00
N PRO A 109 -9.13 21.72 7.26
CA PRO A 109 -8.48 22.86 7.87
C PRO A 109 -9.53 23.83 8.42
N GLU A 110 -9.22 24.47 9.56
CA GLU A 110 -10.11 25.49 10.17
C GLU A 110 -10.29 26.69 9.24
N VAL A 111 -9.24 27.05 8.50
CA VAL A 111 -9.27 28.09 7.46
C VAL A 111 -9.01 27.43 6.10
N PRO A 112 -10.00 27.34 5.20
CA PRO A 112 -9.81 26.73 3.90
C PRO A 112 -8.93 27.63 3.02
N ARG A 113 -7.76 27.11 2.63
CA ARG A 113 -6.95 27.71 1.57
C ARG A 113 -7.39 27.11 0.23
N LEU A 114 -7.74 27.97 -0.73
CA LEU A 114 -7.97 27.55 -2.10
C LEU A 114 -6.62 27.50 -2.81
N VAL A 115 -6.25 26.30 -3.26
CA VAL A 115 -4.96 26.07 -3.90
C VAL A 115 -5.14 25.84 -5.39
N SER A 116 -4.30 26.48 -6.21
CA SER A 116 -4.34 26.28 -7.66
C SER A 116 -3.90 24.85 -8.03
N ILE A 117 -4.34 24.38 -9.20
CA ILE A 117 -4.01 23.03 -9.70
C ILE A 117 -2.51 22.92 -10.05
N GLU A 118 -1.91 24.01 -10.50
CA GLU A 118 -0.55 24.07 -11.03
C GLU A 118 0.52 24.01 -9.92
N GLU A 119 0.18 24.39 -8.69
CA GLU A 119 1.11 24.37 -7.55
C GLU A 119 1.53 22.95 -7.12
N PHE A 120 0.73 21.91 -7.46
CA PHE A 120 0.93 20.54 -6.99
C PHE A 120 0.78 19.52 -8.13
N PRO A 121 1.75 19.47 -9.07
CA PRO A 121 1.71 18.55 -10.19
C PRO A 121 1.85 17.09 -9.71
N ASP A 122 1.12 16.18 -10.35
CA ASP A 122 1.28 14.73 -10.12
C ASP A 122 2.51 14.24 -10.90
N VAL A 123 3.41 13.55 -10.22
CA VAL A 123 4.64 13.01 -10.81
C VAL A 123 4.31 11.72 -11.57
N GLU A 124 5.04 11.42 -12.65
CA GLU A 124 4.88 10.19 -13.42
C GLU A 124 5.11 8.91 -12.57
N LYS A 125 4.35 7.87 -12.89
CA LYS A 125 4.43 6.54 -12.24
C LYS A 125 5.79 5.89 -12.47
N ARG A 126 6.43 5.46 -11.38
CA ARG A 126 7.61 4.58 -11.41
C ARG A 126 7.22 3.21 -10.86
N TYR A 127 7.83 2.16 -11.37
CA TYR A 127 7.60 0.77 -10.91
C TYR A 127 8.84 0.26 -10.19
N THR A 128 8.67 -0.65 -9.22
CA THR A 128 9.80 -1.34 -8.59
C THR A 128 10.52 -2.26 -9.58
N ASP A 129 11.86 -2.22 -9.58
CA ASP A 129 12.73 -3.01 -10.48
C ASP A 129 12.49 -4.54 -10.37
N GLU A 130 12.04 -5.02 -9.22
CA GLU A 130 11.83 -6.46 -8.94
C GLU A 130 10.80 -7.14 -9.87
N TYR A 131 9.97 -6.38 -10.60
CA TYR A 131 8.89 -6.90 -11.45
C TYR A 131 8.81 -6.28 -12.85
N LEU A 132 9.89 -5.70 -13.40
CA LEU A 132 9.94 -5.34 -14.82
C LEU A 132 9.62 -6.52 -15.77
N GLY A 133 9.73 -7.77 -15.30
CA GLY A 133 9.31 -8.98 -16.01
C GLY A 133 7.81 -9.33 -15.94
N ARG A 134 7.00 -8.60 -15.16
CA ARG A 134 5.54 -8.81 -15.01
C ARG A 134 4.72 -7.55 -15.23
N LEU A 135 5.22 -6.59 -16.01
CA LEU A 135 4.35 -5.54 -16.55
C LEU A 135 3.17 -6.22 -17.27
N PRO A 136 1.91 -5.78 -17.06
CA PRO A 136 0.82 -6.26 -17.89
C PRO A 136 1.20 -6.00 -19.34
N LEU A 137 1.25 -7.07 -20.14
CA LEU A 137 1.61 -6.97 -21.55
C LEU A 137 0.70 -5.92 -22.18
N ARG A 138 1.27 -4.77 -22.56
CA ARG A 138 0.53 -3.63 -23.14
C ARG A 138 -0.26 -4.03 -24.39
N SER A 139 0.14 -5.14 -25.02
CA SER A 139 -0.68 -5.93 -25.93
C SER A 139 -0.16 -7.37 -25.95
N LEU A 140 -1.05 -8.36 -25.93
CA LEU A 140 -0.71 -9.76 -26.17
C LEU A 140 -1.15 -10.12 -27.60
N ARG A 141 -0.23 -10.15 -28.55
CA ARG A 141 -0.48 -10.79 -29.85
C ARG A 141 -0.32 -12.30 -29.67
N VAL A 142 -1.43 -12.97 -29.39
CA VAL A 142 -1.47 -14.44 -29.44
C VAL A 142 -1.67 -14.83 -30.91
N PRO A 143 -0.79 -15.64 -31.50
CA PRO A 143 -1.12 -16.26 -32.78
C PRO A 143 -2.38 -17.11 -32.59
N VAL A 144 -3.40 -16.87 -33.41
CA VAL A 144 -4.62 -17.68 -33.43
C VAL A 144 -4.24 -19.07 -33.96
N GLY A 145 -3.79 -19.94 -33.06
CA GLY A 145 -3.40 -21.29 -33.39
C GLY A 145 -2.26 -21.82 -32.55
N MET A 146 -2.55 -22.25 -31.32
CA MET A 146 -1.92 -23.44 -30.73
C MET A 146 -2.80 -23.95 -29.59
N ARG A 147 -3.55 -25.03 -29.87
CA ARG A 147 -4.21 -25.85 -28.84
C ARG A 147 -3.13 -26.63 -28.08
N GLY A 148 -2.63 -26.06 -26.98
CA GLY A 148 -1.76 -26.76 -26.04
C GLY A 148 -2.44 -26.89 -24.69
N ARG A 149 -2.63 -28.13 -24.21
CA ARG A 149 -3.15 -28.40 -22.86
C ARG A 149 -2.11 -27.96 -21.83
N PHE A 150 -2.46 -27.01 -20.97
CA PHE A 150 -1.66 -26.69 -19.80
C PHE A 150 -1.93 -27.72 -18.69
N PRO A 151 -0.92 -28.47 -18.20
CA PRO A 151 -1.10 -29.30 -17.02
C PRO A 151 -1.14 -28.39 -15.79
N ALA A 152 -2.17 -28.57 -14.96
CA ALA A 152 -2.27 -27.90 -13.68
C ALA A 152 -1.12 -28.35 -12.77
N ARG A 153 -0.28 -27.41 -12.32
CA ARG A 153 0.60 -27.65 -11.19
C ARG A 153 -0.22 -27.49 -9.91
N ARG A 154 -0.27 -28.55 -9.11
CA ARG A 154 -0.72 -28.48 -7.71
C ARG A 154 0.42 -27.89 -6.88
N PHE A 155 0.10 -26.94 -6.02
CA PHE A 155 0.94 -26.54 -4.89
C PHE A 155 0.75 -27.54 -3.76
#